data_AF-A0A382B404-F1
#
_entry.id   AF-A0A382B404-F1
#
_cell.length_a   1.000
_cell.length_b   1.000
_cell.length_c   1.000
_cell.angle_alpha   90.00
_cell.angle_beta   90.00
_cell.angle_gamma   90.00
#
_symmetry.space_group_name_H-M   'P 1'
#
loop_
_entity.id
_entity.type
_entity.pdbx_description
1 polymer ?
#
loop_
_entity_poly.entity_id
_entity_poly.type
_entity_poly.pdbx_seq_one_letter_code
_entity_poly.pdbx_strand_id
1 'polypeptide(L)'
;MVEDFKGGVDTRRTVVTSVPGTAVTLTNGHITRGGEIEKRRAFKLWATLPANTHGLAAGGGRVFVFGSDSITLASTLPVNLNYIRFQHAIPPNTQPMTAILGHDFFEGRVYASAQFDDGR
;
A
#
# COMPACT_ATOMS: atom_id res chain seq x y z
N MET A 1 -27.69 26.73 1.12
CA MET A 1 -26.33 26.47 0.61
C MET A 1 -25.71 25.43 1.52
N VAL A 2 -24.89 24.48 1.03
CA VAL A 2 -24.23 23.50 1.90
C VAL A 2 -22.98 24.16 2.49
N GLU A 3 -22.87 24.20 3.82
CA GLU A 3 -21.80 24.92 4.53
C GLU A 3 -20.51 24.11 4.62
N ASP A 4 -20.60 22.79 4.87
CA ASP A 4 -19.46 21.88 4.88
C ASP A 4 -19.89 20.43 4.58
N PHE A 5 -18.90 19.53 4.46
CA PHE A 5 -19.06 18.10 4.26
C PHE A 5 -18.55 17.27 5.45
N LYS A 6 -18.69 17.76 6.68
CA LYS A 6 -18.18 17.05 7.88
C LYS A 6 -18.79 15.66 8.10
N GLY A 7 -19.98 15.42 7.54
CA GLY A 7 -20.63 14.10 7.54
C GLY A 7 -19.87 13.04 6.74
N GLY A 8 -18.87 13.44 5.94
CA GLY A 8 -18.10 12.53 5.12
C GLY A 8 -18.94 11.95 3.97
N VAL A 9 -18.54 10.79 3.48
CA VAL A 9 -19.31 10.03 2.49
C VAL A 9 -20.17 8.99 3.21
N ASP A 10 -21.49 9.13 3.14
CA ASP A 10 -22.44 8.13 3.65
C ASP A 10 -23.43 7.73 2.55
N THR A 11 -23.32 6.48 2.12
CA THR A 11 -24.20 5.87 1.11
C THR A 11 -25.28 4.97 1.72
N ARG A 12 -25.32 4.84 3.05
CA ARG A 12 -26.27 3.95 3.75
C ARG A 12 -27.65 4.59 3.89
N ARG A 13 -27.72 5.91 3.87
CA ARG A 13 -28.94 6.70 3.99
C ARG A 13 -29.39 7.18 2.62
N THR A 14 -30.70 7.26 2.43
CA THR A 14 -31.26 7.92 1.24
C THR A 14 -31.03 9.42 1.34
N VAL A 15 -30.91 10.12 0.21
CA VAL A 15 -30.68 11.58 0.16
C VAL A 15 -31.66 12.36 1.06
N VAL A 16 -32.90 11.87 1.19
CA VAL A 16 -33.97 12.48 2.00
C VAL A 16 -33.76 12.30 3.51
N THR A 17 -33.07 11.23 3.92
CA THR A 17 -32.82 10.89 5.35
C THR A 17 -31.39 11.20 5.78
N SER A 18 -30.53 11.59 4.85
CA SER A 18 -29.16 12.01 5.12
C SER A 18 -29.11 13.34 5.87
N VAL A 19 -28.15 13.46 6.79
CA VAL A 19 -27.89 14.73 7.46
C VAL A 19 -27.38 15.73 6.41
N PRO A 20 -27.90 16.97 6.36
CA PRO A 20 -27.37 18.01 5.48
C PRO A 20 -25.84 18.15 5.65
N GLY A 21 -25.10 18.26 4.55
CA GLY A 21 -23.63 18.25 4.58
C GLY A 21 -23.00 16.85 4.58
N THR A 22 -23.75 15.81 4.21
CA THR A 22 -23.20 14.48 3.96
C THR A 22 -23.08 14.23 2.46
N ALA A 23 -21.91 13.80 2.00
CA ALA A 23 -21.68 13.46 0.61
C ALA A 23 -22.24 12.07 0.29
N VAL A 24 -22.92 11.94 -0.85
CA VAL A 24 -23.37 10.64 -1.36
C VAL A 24 -22.35 10.06 -2.35
N THR A 25 -21.80 10.91 -3.21
CA THR A 25 -20.77 10.56 -4.18
C THR A 25 -19.68 11.63 -4.18
N LEU A 26 -18.42 11.19 -4.23
CA LEU A 26 -17.27 12.07 -4.39
C LEU A 26 -16.30 11.48 -5.42
N THR A 27 -16.11 12.16 -6.54
CA THR A 27 -15.25 11.68 -7.64
C THR A 27 -13.99 12.53 -7.70
N ASN A 28 -12.82 11.89 -7.68
CA ASN A 28 -11.50 12.55 -7.79
C ASN A 28 -11.25 13.67 -6.75
N GLY A 29 -11.89 13.58 -5.58
CA GLY A 29 -11.74 14.52 -4.48
C GLY A 29 -11.47 13.81 -3.15
N HIS A 30 -11.17 14.59 -2.13
CA HIS A 30 -11.16 14.14 -0.74
C HIS A 30 -11.77 15.24 0.15
N ILE A 31 -12.27 14.84 1.32
CA ILE A 31 -12.81 15.77 2.33
C ILE A 31 -11.72 16.02 3.36
N THR A 32 -11.40 17.29 3.60
CA THR A 32 -10.40 17.70 4.60
C THR A 32 -10.94 17.54 6.01
N ARG A 33 -10.09 17.65 7.03
CA ARG A 33 -10.53 17.67 8.43
C ARG A 33 -11.51 18.82 8.73
N GLY A 34 -11.46 19.91 7.96
CA GLY A 34 -12.38 21.04 8.09
C GLY A 34 -13.77 20.79 7.48
N GLY A 35 -13.95 19.69 6.73
CA GLY A 35 -15.17 19.42 5.97
C GLY A 35 -15.19 20.04 4.58
N GLU A 36 -14.05 20.54 4.08
CA GLU A 36 -13.95 21.13 2.75
C GLU A 36 -13.65 20.05 1.71
N ILE A 37 -14.14 20.22 0.48
CA ILE A 37 -13.78 19.33 -0.63
C ILE A 37 -12.58 19.90 -1.36
N GLU A 38 -11.54 19.08 -1.50
CA GLU A 38 -10.36 19.40 -2.27
C GLU A 38 -10.11 18.37 -3.38
N LYS A 39 -9.51 18.84 -4.49
CA LYS A 39 -9.08 17.97 -5.59
C LYS A 39 -8.03 16.99 -5.08
N ARG A 40 -8.26 15.70 -5.32
CA ARG A 40 -7.28 14.66 -5.00
C ARG A 40 -6.03 14.89 -5.85
N ARG A 41 -4.85 14.76 -5.24
CA ARG A 41 -3.58 14.74 -5.99
C ARG A 41 -3.59 13.59 -7.00
N ALA A 42 -3.03 13.85 -8.18
CA ALA A 42 -2.86 12.81 -9.19
C ALA A 42 -1.89 11.75 -8.67
N PHE A 43 -2.23 10.48 -8.89
CA PHE A 43 -1.25 9.41 -8.69
C PHE A 43 -0.18 9.49 -9.77
N LYS A 44 1.07 9.37 -9.35
CA LYS A 44 2.22 9.28 -10.24
C LYS A 44 2.90 7.94 -9.99
N LEU A 45 3.34 7.28 -11.05
CA LEU A 45 4.23 6.12 -10.93
C LEU A 45 5.44 6.51 -10.07
N TRP A 46 5.61 5.81 -8.96
CA TRP A 46 6.68 6.09 -8.02
C TRP A 46 7.96 5.30 -8.33
N ALA A 47 7.80 4.01 -8.65
CA ALA A 47 8.89 3.12 -9.01
C ALA A 47 8.36 1.97 -9.90
N THR A 48 9.19 1.52 -10.84
CA THR A 48 8.98 0.24 -11.54
C THR A 48 9.84 -0.80 -10.85
N LEU A 49 9.20 -1.78 -10.22
CA LEU A 49 9.90 -2.84 -9.50
C LEU A 49 10.35 -3.95 -10.46
N PRO A 50 11.43 -4.67 -10.15
CA PRO A 50 11.79 -5.88 -10.85
C PRO A 50 10.65 -6.91 -10.83
N ALA A 51 10.66 -7.83 -11.79
CA ALA A 51 9.75 -8.97 -11.81
C ALA A 51 9.89 -9.81 -10.53
N ASN A 52 8.88 -10.61 -10.21
CA ASN A 52 8.85 -11.49 -9.03
C ASN A 52 9.03 -10.74 -7.70
N THR A 53 8.47 -9.53 -7.63
CA THR A 53 8.34 -8.78 -6.38
C THR A 53 6.90 -8.88 -5.85
N HIS A 54 6.75 -9.04 -4.54
CA HIS A 54 5.48 -9.28 -3.88
C HIS A 54 5.37 -8.44 -2.62
N GLY A 55 4.18 -7.90 -2.38
CA GLY A 55 3.87 -7.13 -1.18
C GLY A 55 4.63 -5.80 -1.10
N LEU A 56 4.19 -4.97 -0.15
CA LEU A 56 4.81 -3.70 0.17
C LEU A 56 4.59 -3.42 1.66
N ALA A 57 5.67 -3.08 2.36
CA ALA A 57 5.63 -2.61 3.74
C ALA A 57 6.21 -1.19 3.81
N ALA A 58 5.53 -0.27 4.49
CA ALA A 58 5.99 1.09 4.65
C ALA A 58 6.08 1.47 6.13
N GLY A 59 7.24 1.93 6.56
CA GLY A 59 7.52 2.26 7.97
C GLY A 59 8.82 3.04 8.12
N GLY A 60 8.88 3.96 9.08
CA GLY A 60 10.08 4.74 9.37
C GLY A 60 10.61 5.58 8.19
N GLY A 61 9.72 6.03 7.29
CA GLY A 61 10.08 6.79 6.08
C GLY A 61 10.66 5.94 4.94
N ARG A 62 10.69 4.63 5.11
CA ARG A 62 11.19 3.66 4.13
C ARG A 62 10.05 2.80 3.59
N VAL A 63 10.24 2.31 2.37
CA VAL A 63 9.37 1.34 1.72
C VAL A 63 10.19 0.09 1.46
N PHE A 64 9.63 -1.06 1.83
CA PHE A 64 10.22 -2.38 1.65
C PHE A 64 9.36 -3.17 0.67
N VAL A 65 10.01 -3.78 -0.30
CA VAL A 65 9.42 -4.71 -1.26
C VAL A 65 10.15 -6.04 -1.15
N PHE A 66 9.43 -7.13 -1.38
CA PHE A 66 9.94 -8.47 -1.10
C PHE A 66 10.04 -9.31 -2.35
N GLY A 67 10.96 -10.26 -2.40
CA GLY A 67 11.09 -11.22 -3.50
C GLY A 67 12.09 -12.33 -3.17
N SER A 68 12.27 -13.28 -4.09
CA SER A 68 13.24 -14.39 -3.93
C SER A 68 14.50 -14.26 -4.79
N ASP A 69 14.43 -13.44 -5.84
CA ASP A 69 15.49 -13.31 -6.81
C ASP A 69 16.70 -12.53 -6.27
N SER A 70 17.89 -12.88 -6.77
CA SER A 70 19.11 -12.13 -6.45
C SER A 70 19.17 -10.87 -7.32
N ILE A 71 18.56 -9.79 -6.86
CA ILE A 71 18.50 -8.52 -7.59
C ILE A 71 19.32 -7.42 -6.94
N THR A 72 19.75 -6.46 -7.77
CA THR A 72 20.29 -5.17 -7.34
C THR A 72 19.32 -4.09 -7.81
N LEU A 73 18.80 -3.28 -6.88
CA LEU A 73 17.94 -2.15 -7.24
C LEU A 73 18.75 -1.12 -8.05
N ALA A 74 18.18 -0.66 -9.16
CA ALA A 74 18.80 0.38 -9.98
C ALA A 74 18.92 1.69 -9.19
N SER A 75 20.00 2.44 -9.40
CA SER A 75 20.24 3.73 -8.74
C SER A 75 19.23 4.82 -9.10
N THR A 76 18.44 4.61 -10.16
CA THR A 76 17.34 5.49 -10.58
C THR A 76 16.07 5.31 -9.73
N LEU A 77 16.00 4.24 -8.93
CA LEU A 77 14.87 4.00 -8.03
C LEU A 77 14.96 4.91 -6.80
N PRO A 78 13.82 5.21 -6.14
CA PRO A 78 13.79 6.05 -4.96
C PRO A 78 14.73 5.56 -3.85
N VAL A 79 15.48 6.47 -3.24
CA VAL A 79 16.50 6.16 -2.21
C VAL A 79 15.96 5.47 -0.96
N ASN A 80 14.67 5.62 -0.69
CA ASN A 80 13.99 5.00 0.45
C ASN A 80 13.28 3.69 0.08
N LEU A 81 13.40 3.21 -1.16
CA LEU A 81 12.98 1.88 -1.57
C LEU A 81 14.04 0.85 -1.22
N ASN A 82 13.64 -0.19 -0.51
CA ASN A 82 14.50 -1.26 -0.04
C ASN A 82 13.95 -2.60 -0.54
N TYR A 83 14.84 -3.48 -0.98
CA TYR A 83 14.48 -4.84 -1.35
C TYR A 83 14.92 -5.81 -0.28
N ILE A 84 14.03 -6.69 0.15
CA ILE A 84 14.33 -7.78 1.07
C ILE A 84 14.16 -9.08 0.32
N ARG A 85 15.27 -9.83 0.25
CA ARG A 85 15.31 -11.13 -0.38
C ARG A 85 14.95 -12.21 0.64
N PHE A 86 13.94 -13.00 0.32
CA PHE A 86 13.68 -14.29 0.94
C PHE A 86 14.39 -15.40 0.17
N GLN A 87 14.83 -16.43 0.88
CA GLN A 87 15.31 -17.67 0.28
C GLN A 87 14.51 -18.81 0.88
N HIS A 88 14.02 -19.70 0.03
CA HIS A 88 13.37 -20.92 0.48
C HIS A 88 14.32 -21.69 1.39
N ALA A 89 13.86 -22.26 2.51
CA ALA A 89 14.78 -22.78 3.53
C ALA A 89 15.53 -24.07 3.11
N ILE A 90 15.02 -24.79 2.10
CA ILE A 90 15.54 -26.11 1.70
C ILE A 90 16.41 -25.97 0.43
N PRO A 91 17.66 -26.44 0.43
CA PRO A 91 18.47 -26.50 -0.79
C PRO A 91 17.77 -27.34 -1.89
N PRO A 92 17.83 -26.93 -3.17
CA PRO A 92 18.68 -25.89 -3.75
C PRO A 92 18.08 -24.46 -3.73
N ASN A 93 17.03 -24.21 -2.94
CA ASN A 93 16.40 -22.89 -2.75
C ASN A 93 15.80 -22.32 -4.05
N THR A 94 15.26 -23.18 -4.91
CA THR A 94 14.78 -22.84 -6.27
C THR A 94 13.28 -22.58 -6.34
N GLN A 95 12.55 -22.88 -5.28
CA GLN A 95 11.12 -22.66 -5.16
C GLN A 95 10.82 -21.16 -5.33
N PRO A 96 9.97 -20.76 -6.29
CA PRO A 96 9.56 -19.37 -6.44
C PRO A 96 8.69 -18.93 -5.26
N MET A 97 8.92 -17.69 -4.82
CA MET A 97 8.02 -17.03 -3.88
C MET A 97 6.72 -16.67 -4.59
N THR A 98 5.58 -16.89 -3.95
CA THR A 98 4.26 -16.63 -4.53
C THR A 98 3.55 -15.44 -3.89
N ALA A 99 3.75 -15.22 -2.58
CA ALA A 99 3.12 -14.13 -1.85
C ALA A 99 3.87 -13.74 -0.56
N ILE A 100 3.51 -12.58 -0.01
CA ILE A 100 3.78 -12.21 1.38
C ILE A 100 2.47 -12.39 2.16
N LEU A 101 2.50 -13.25 3.17
CA LEU A 101 1.31 -13.60 3.97
C LEU A 101 0.97 -12.50 5.00
N GLY A 102 2.01 -11.84 5.52
CA GLY A 102 1.85 -10.77 6.48
C GLY A 102 3.20 -10.14 6.83
N HIS A 103 3.17 -8.90 7.27
CA HIS A 103 4.33 -8.19 7.75
C HIS A 103 3.96 -7.27 8.92
N ASP A 104 4.93 -7.03 9.80
CA ASP A 104 4.84 -6.06 10.88
C ASP A 104 6.22 -5.40 11.10
N PHE A 105 6.25 -4.31 11.88
CA PHE A 105 7.44 -3.58 12.23
C PHE A 105 7.75 -3.72 13.72
N PHE A 106 8.98 -4.12 14.04
CA PHE A 106 9.48 -4.12 15.41
C PHE A 106 10.88 -3.52 15.43
N GLU A 107 11.09 -2.53 16.32
CA GLU A 107 12.32 -1.75 16.43
C GLU A 107 12.82 -1.16 15.09
N GLY A 108 11.89 -0.75 14.22
CA GLY A 108 12.22 -0.18 12.91
C GLY A 108 12.72 -1.20 11.87
N ARG A 109 12.67 -2.49 12.19
CA ARG A 109 12.92 -3.60 11.27
C ARG A 109 11.60 -4.22 10.85
N VAL A 110 11.55 -4.69 9.61
CA VAL A 110 10.37 -5.39 9.10
C VAL A 110 10.51 -6.88 9.35
N TYR A 111 9.45 -7.45 9.92
CA TYR A 111 9.27 -8.88 10.12
C TYR A 111 8.18 -9.31 9.17
N ALA A 112 8.48 -10.23 8.26
CA ALA A 112 7.55 -10.65 7.23
C ALA A 112 7.60 -12.16 7.03
N SER A 113 6.46 -12.73 6.68
CA SER A 113 6.30 -14.14 6.31
C SER A 113 6.00 -14.24 4.82
N ALA A 114 6.74 -15.09 4.13
CA ALA A 114 6.60 -15.34 2.71
C ALA A 114 6.01 -16.73 2.47
N GLN A 115 5.24 -16.87 1.41
CA GLN A 115 4.77 -18.17 0.91
C GLN A 115 5.59 -18.55 -0.32
N PHE A 116 6.09 -19.78 -0.33
CA PHE A 116 6.68 -20.42 -1.51
C PHE A 116 5.67 -21.38 -2.17
N ASP A 117 5.92 -21.76 -3.42
CA ASP A 117 5.02 -22.59 -4.22
C ASP A 117 4.78 -24.00 -3.64
N ASP A 118 5.71 -24.51 -2.84
CA ASP A 118 5.59 -25.77 -2.12
C ASP A 118 4.71 -25.70 -0.85
N GLY A 119 4.16 -24.51 -0.55
CA GLY A 119 3.26 -24.28 0.58
C GLY A 119 3.95 -24.31 1.94
N ARG A 120 5.28 -24.17 1.97
CA ARG A 120 6.10 -24.12 3.19
C ARG A 120 6.84 -22.79 3.36
#